data_AF-A0A9R0THE3-F1
#
_entry.id   AF-A0A9R0THE3-F1
#
_cell.length_a   1.000
_cell.length_b   1.000
_cell.length_c   1.000
_cell.angle_alpha   90.00
_cell.angle_beta   90.00
_cell.angle_gamma   90.00
#
_symmetry.space_group_name_H-M   'P 1'
#
loop_
_entity.id
_entity.type
_entity.pdbx_description
1 polymer ?
#
loop_
_entity_poly.entity_id
_entity_poly.type
_entity_poly.pdbx_seq_one_letter_code
_entity_poly.pdbx_strand_id
1 'polypeptide(L)'
;MTGSESSLLPISVPRFGPENKRQYPPVLCTAPIKYQFAKFKNDGYSKSGKGYLKLQLINQREDFSFALFSGGLLKPKLIAVSNKVTFVNPKAPVYPRLAQGKSWNEMTVTWTSGYDIKEAVPFVEWGEKGGRRFLSPAGTLTFDRNSMCGAPARTVGWRHPGYIHTSYLKDLWPDSMYVIFFSCLAPSEIRIHPGTQRTWLLQHCRYTYRLGHRLPNGTRVWSKSYSFKASPYPGQDSLQRVVIFGDMGKAEADGSNEYNNFQPGSLNTTNQIIRDLENIDMVVHIGDICYANGYLSQWDQFTAQIEPIASTVPYMVGRSVQYEV
;
A
#
# COMPACT_ATOMS: atom_id res chain seq x y z
N MET A 1 20.91 42.38 34.82
CA MET A 1 19.58 42.58 34.21
C MET A 1 19.05 41.23 33.78
N THR A 2 17.89 40.91 34.33
CA THR A 2 17.10 39.68 34.26
C THR A 2 16.87 39.17 32.84
N GLY A 3 17.08 37.86 32.62
CA GLY A 3 16.70 37.15 31.41
C GLY A 3 15.19 36.99 31.34
N SER A 4 14.61 37.33 30.18
CA SER A 4 13.19 37.18 29.90
C SER A 4 12.84 35.71 29.67
N GLU A 5 12.04 35.14 30.58
CA GLU A 5 11.30 33.90 30.35
C GLU A 5 10.38 34.08 29.14
N SER A 6 10.62 33.30 28.08
CA SER A 6 9.62 33.13 27.02
C SER A 6 8.51 32.22 27.56
N SER A 7 7.37 32.82 27.91
CA SER A 7 6.15 32.12 28.28
C SER A 7 5.72 31.15 27.18
N LEU A 8 5.86 29.85 27.43
CA LEU A 8 5.22 28.80 26.66
C LEU A 8 3.70 28.89 26.92
N LEU A 9 2.97 29.52 25.99
CA LEU A 9 1.52 29.49 26.02
C LEU A 9 1.05 28.03 25.84
N PRO A 10 0.16 27.50 26.70
CA PRO A 10 -0.37 26.16 26.51
C PRO A 10 -1.23 26.14 25.25
N ILE A 11 -0.79 25.39 24.24
CA ILE A 11 -1.60 25.11 23.06
C ILE A 11 -2.76 24.20 23.54
N SER A 12 -3.89 24.81 23.87
CA SER A 12 -5.10 24.07 24.23
C SER A 12 -5.66 23.40 22.99
N VAL A 13 -5.47 22.08 22.86
CA VAL A 13 -6.20 21.28 21.87
C VAL A 13 -7.69 21.33 22.24
N PRO A 14 -8.60 21.76 21.34
CA PRO A 14 -10.02 21.84 21.66
C PRO A 14 -10.57 20.49 22.10
N ARG A 15 -11.37 20.47 23.19
CA ARG A 15 -12.05 19.28 23.67
C ARG A 15 -13.29 19.03 22.80
N PHE A 16 -13.28 17.96 22.02
CA PHE A 16 -14.46 17.44 21.34
C PHE A 16 -14.79 16.05 21.88
N GLY A 17 -16.05 15.85 22.27
CA GLY A 17 -16.58 14.50 22.49
C GLY A 17 -16.72 13.75 21.16
N PRO A 18 -16.85 12.42 21.17
CA PRO A 18 -17.07 11.67 19.94
C PRO A 18 -18.42 12.08 19.30
N GLU A 19 -18.40 12.35 18.00
CA GLU A 19 -19.59 12.67 17.19
C GLU A 19 -20.54 11.47 17.08
N ASN A 20 -20.01 10.25 17.15
CA ASN A 20 -20.80 9.01 17.13
C ASN A 20 -20.04 7.83 17.77
N LYS A 21 -20.71 6.67 17.87
CA LYS A 21 -20.18 5.44 18.47
C LYS A 21 -18.98 4.82 17.71
N ARG A 22 -18.67 5.28 16.49
CA ARG A 22 -17.54 4.82 15.66
C ARG A 22 -16.27 5.64 15.87
N GLN A 23 -16.34 6.73 16.65
CA GLN A 23 -15.17 7.50 17.06
C GLN A 23 -14.63 6.97 18.40
N TYR A 24 -13.41 6.43 18.36
CA TYR A 24 -12.72 5.89 19.52
C TYR A 24 -11.64 6.87 20.01
N PRO A 25 -11.23 6.79 21.28
CA PRO A 25 -10.06 7.53 21.77
C PRO A 25 -8.77 7.14 21.02
N PRO A 26 -7.81 8.06 20.83
CA PRO A 26 -7.86 9.46 21.26
C PRO A 26 -8.76 10.32 20.37
N VAL A 27 -9.67 11.10 20.94
CA VAL A 27 -10.54 11.99 20.16
C VAL A 27 -9.82 13.32 19.98
N LEU A 28 -9.16 13.47 18.82
CA LEU A 28 -8.43 14.67 18.41
C LEU A 28 -9.04 15.21 17.13
N CYS A 29 -8.98 16.53 16.91
CA CYS A 29 -9.43 17.14 15.64
C CYS A 29 -8.68 16.60 14.42
N THR A 30 -7.44 16.17 14.62
CA THR A 30 -6.61 15.49 13.63
C THR A 30 -6.27 14.11 14.17
N ALA A 31 -6.86 13.07 13.58
CA ALA A 31 -6.53 11.69 13.93
C ALA A 31 -5.03 11.41 13.64
N PRO A 32 -4.23 10.94 14.61
CA PRO A 32 -2.87 10.50 14.35
C PRO A 32 -2.87 9.29 13.41
N ILE A 33 -1.81 9.17 12.61
CA ILE A 33 -1.60 7.99 11.74
C ILE A 33 -1.50 6.72 12.59
N LYS A 34 -0.70 6.80 13.66
CA LYS A 34 -0.48 5.79 14.69
C LYS A 34 0.05 6.45 15.95
N TYR A 35 0.03 5.75 17.06
CA TYR A 35 0.48 6.24 18.35
C TYR A 35 1.06 5.12 19.21
N GLN A 36 1.87 5.47 20.19
CA GLN A 36 2.47 4.49 21.10
C GLN A 36 2.70 5.12 22.47
N PHE A 37 2.62 4.30 23.52
CA PHE A 37 2.97 4.73 24.87
C PHE A 37 4.47 4.96 24.98
N ALA A 38 4.87 6.05 25.64
CA ALA A 38 6.27 6.37 25.85
C ALA A 38 7.04 5.30 26.67
N LYS A 39 6.34 4.46 27.46
CA LYS A 39 6.91 3.32 28.17
C LYS A 39 7.16 2.09 27.26
N PHE A 40 6.59 2.03 26.05
CA PHE A 40 6.73 0.88 25.17
C PHE A 40 8.21 0.58 24.90
N LYS A 41 8.69 -0.59 25.34
CA LYS A 41 10.11 -0.99 25.28
C LYS A 41 11.07 0.02 25.96
N ASN A 42 10.59 0.77 26.95
CA ASN A 42 11.33 1.77 27.72
C ASN A 42 11.04 1.62 29.22
N ASP A 43 11.63 0.61 29.86
CA ASP A 43 11.31 0.24 31.25
C ASP A 43 11.63 1.35 32.28
N GLY A 44 12.57 2.24 31.97
CA GLY A 44 12.96 3.37 32.82
C GLY A 44 12.10 4.63 32.68
N TYR A 45 11.22 4.71 31.67
CA TYR A 45 10.50 5.96 31.35
C TYR A 45 9.70 6.51 32.53
N SER A 46 9.02 5.63 33.28
CA SER A 46 8.22 6.03 34.44
C SER A 46 9.01 6.68 35.58
N LYS A 47 10.33 6.46 35.63
CA LYS A 47 11.22 7.04 36.65
C LYS A 47 12.02 8.23 36.11
N SER A 48 12.53 8.12 34.89
CA SER A 48 13.45 9.11 34.31
C SER A 48 12.76 10.20 33.51
N GLY A 49 11.54 9.98 33.03
CA GLY A 49 10.87 10.82 32.04
C GLY A 49 11.55 10.82 30.66
N LYS A 50 12.54 9.94 30.44
CA LYS A 50 13.32 9.83 29.20
C LYS A 50 13.07 8.47 28.54
N GLY A 51 12.90 8.48 27.22
CA GLY A 51 12.69 7.28 26.42
C GLY A 51 12.89 7.55 24.94
N TYR A 52 12.95 6.50 24.13
CA TYR A 52 13.04 6.58 22.68
C TYR A 52 12.14 5.53 22.02
N LEU A 53 11.57 5.85 20.87
CA LEU A 53 10.78 4.91 20.08
C LEU A 53 11.38 4.77 18.69
N LYS A 54 11.46 3.54 18.18
CA LYS A 54 11.79 3.26 16.79
C LYS A 54 10.48 2.97 16.06
N LEU A 55 10.12 3.84 15.13
CA LEU A 55 8.87 3.74 14.37
C LEU A 55 9.19 3.62 12.88
N GLN A 56 8.57 2.66 12.22
CA GLN A 56 8.69 2.47 10.78
C GLN A 56 7.61 3.29 10.09
N LEU A 57 7.99 4.32 9.33
CA LEU A 57 7.03 5.12 8.56
C LEU A 57 6.92 4.60 7.13
N ILE A 58 5.72 4.73 6.57
CA ILE A 58 5.43 4.49 5.15
C ILE A 58 5.24 5.82 4.43
N ASN A 59 5.63 5.89 3.16
CA ASN A 59 5.44 7.09 2.35
C ASN A 59 3.98 7.19 1.87
N GLN A 60 3.24 8.08 2.51
CA GLN A 60 1.83 8.33 2.20
C GLN A 60 1.58 9.82 1.95
N ARG A 61 2.47 10.46 1.16
CA ARG A 61 2.35 11.82 0.57
C ARG A 61 2.76 13.01 1.39
N GLU A 62 2.30 13.16 2.61
CA GLU A 62 2.58 14.38 3.40
C GLU A 62 3.80 14.19 4.30
N ASP A 63 4.27 15.30 4.90
CA ASP A 63 5.25 15.26 5.98
C ASP A 63 4.65 14.70 7.29
N PHE A 64 5.53 14.44 8.26
CA PHE A 64 5.18 13.91 9.57
C PHE A 64 5.75 14.80 10.68
N SER A 65 4.96 14.98 11.73
CA SER A 65 5.40 15.48 13.03
C SER A 65 5.00 14.50 14.12
N PHE A 66 5.79 14.43 15.19
CA PHE A 66 5.49 13.60 16.35
C PHE A 66 5.09 14.50 17.53
N ALA A 67 4.07 14.09 18.28
CA ALA A 67 3.56 14.84 19.40
C ALA A 67 3.58 13.97 20.67
N LEU A 68 4.09 14.54 21.76
CA LEU A 68 4.09 13.91 23.08
C LEU A 68 2.87 14.40 23.86
N PHE A 69 2.09 13.46 24.38
CA PHE A 69 0.91 13.73 25.18
C PHE A 69 1.02 13.15 26.59
N SER A 70 0.43 13.85 27.57
CA SER A 70 0.10 13.31 28.90
C SER A 70 -1.41 13.06 29.02
N GLY A 71 -1.88 12.44 30.11
CA GLY A 71 -3.32 12.23 30.35
C GLY A 71 -3.96 11.03 29.64
N GLY A 72 -3.15 10.19 28.98
CA GLY A 72 -3.61 8.99 28.28
C GLY A 72 -4.44 9.30 27.03
N LEU A 73 -5.07 8.27 26.45
CA LEU A 73 -5.85 8.41 25.22
C LEU A 73 -7.22 9.09 25.45
N LEU A 74 -7.76 9.00 26.67
CA LEU A 74 -9.09 9.54 27.00
C LEU A 74 -9.08 11.05 27.23
N LYS A 75 -8.00 11.58 27.82
CA LYS A 75 -7.86 13.01 28.14
C LYS A 75 -6.47 13.52 27.74
N PRO A 76 -6.10 13.41 26.45
CA PRO A 76 -4.76 13.76 25.99
C PRO A 76 -4.50 15.26 26.19
N LYS A 77 -3.33 15.59 26.74
CA LYS A 77 -2.82 16.96 26.86
C LYS A 77 -1.48 17.05 26.15
N LEU A 78 -1.40 17.90 25.12
CA LEU A 78 -0.18 18.09 24.34
C LEU A 78 0.92 18.70 25.22
N ILE A 79 2.10 18.09 25.21
CA ILE A 79 3.27 18.50 25.99
C ILE A 79 4.36 19.06 25.07
N ALA A 80 4.64 18.37 23.96
CA ALA A 80 5.69 18.77 23.03
C ALA A 80 5.38 18.29 21.61
N VAL A 81 5.96 18.96 20.62
CA VAL A 81 5.89 18.59 19.19
C VAL A 81 7.32 18.56 18.64
N SER A 82 7.66 17.54 17.85
CA SER A 82 8.96 17.42 17.20
C SER A 82 9.11 18.34 16.00
N ASN A 83 10.32 18.42 15.45
CA ASN A 83 10.50 18.88 14.07
C ASN A 83 9.72 18.01 13.07
N LYS A 84 9.50 18.56 11.88
CA LYS A 84 8.95 17.83 10.75
C LYS A 84 10.00 16.89 10.15
N VAL A 85 9.54 15.74 9.66
CA VAL A 85 10.31 14.79 8.86
C VAL A 85 9.51 14.43 7.60
N THR A 86 10.20 14.28 6.48
CA THR A 86 9.57 14.03 5.18
C THR A 86 10.38 13.02 4.38
N PHE A 87 9.71 12.28 3.51
CA PHE A 87 10.37 11.44 2.52
C PHE A 87 11.01 12.32 1.44
N VAL A 88 12.08 11.84 0.79
CA VAL A 88 12.77 12.58 -0.27
C VAL A 88 11.81 13.03 -1.38
N ASN A 89 10.91 12.14 -1.79
CA ASN A 89 9.81 12.45 -2.69
C ASN A 89 8.50 11.92 -2.09
N PRO A 90 7.77 12.77 -1.34
CA PRO A 90 6.52 12.34 -0.72
C PRO A 90 5.46 11.95 -1.76
N LYS A 91 5.50 12.56 -2.95
CA LYS A 91 4.55 12.31 -4.05
C LYS A 91 4.83 11.04 -4.86
N ALA A 92 5.89 10.29 -4.55
CA ALA A 92 6.34 9.15 -5.34
C ALA A 92 5.21 8.12 -5.62
N PRO A 93 5.20 7.45 -6.79
CA PRO A 93 4.29 6.35 -7.06
C PRO A 93 4.61 5.15 -6.16
N VAL A 94 3.64 4.70 -5.37
CA VAL A 94 3.80 3.67 -4.34
C VAL A 94 2.66 2.66 -4.34
N TYR A 95 2.95 1.48 -3.78
CA TYR A 95 1.98 0.43 -3.44
C TYR A 95 1.12 -0.04 -4.64
N PRO A 96 1.75 -0.50 -5.74
CA PRO A 96 1.01 -1.10 -6.83
C PRO A 96 0.31 -2.38 -6.38
N ARG A 97 -0.92 -2.56 -6.86
CA ARG A 97 -1.70 -3.78 -6.74
C ARG A 97 -2.21 -4.21 -8.12
N LEU A 98 -2.02 -5.48 -8.41
CA LEU A 98 -2.49 -6.15 -9.62
C LEU A 98 -3.91 -6.66 -9.39
N ALA A 99 -4.72 -6.57 -10.43
CA ALA A 99 -6.00 -7.27 -10.49
C ALA A 99 -6.26 -7.71 -11.93
N GLN A 100 -6.86 -8.87 -12.13
CA GLN A 100 -7.27 -9.31 -13.45
C GLN A 100 -8.23 -8.29 -14.08
N GLY A 101 -8.03 -8.00 -15.35
CA GLY A 101 -8.84 -7.08 -16.12
C GLY A 101 -10.15 -7.69 -16.60
N LYS A 102 -10.74 -7.08 -17.63
CA LYS A 102 -12.01 -7.54 -18.20
C LYS A 102 -11.88 -8.81 -19.06
N SER A 103 -10.67 -9.21 -19.39
CA SER A 103 -10.36 -10.36 -20.25
C SER A 103 -9.17 -11.13 -19.67
N TRP A 104 -9.07 -12.40 -20.02
CA TRP A 104 -8.04 -13.31 -19.47
C TRP A 104 -6.60 -12.86 -19.76
N ASN A 105 -6.40 -12.14 -20.85
CA ASN A 105 -5.13 -11.57 -21.30
C ASN A 105 -4.96 -10.09 -20.93
N GLU A 106 -5.70 -9.60 -19.95
CA GLU A 106 -5.61 -8.24 -19.42
C GLU A 106 -5.26 -8.26 -17.93
N MET A 107 -4.20 -7.54 -17.55
CA MET A 107 -3.85 -7.26 -16.16
C MET A 107 -3.95 -5.76 -15.90
N THR A 108 -4.54 -5.39 -14.76
CA THR A 108 -4.54 -3.99 -14.32
C THR A 108 -3.45 -3.76 -13.30
N VAL A 109 -2.79 -2.61 -13.37
CA VAL A 109 -1.86 -2.14 -12.34
C VAL A 109 -2.47 -0.88 -11.75
N THR A 110 -2.83 -0.93 -10.46
CA THR A 110 -3.37 0.22 -9.73
C THR A 110 -2.41 0.66 -8.64
N TRP A 111 -2.08 1.94 -8.55
CA TRP A 111 -1.15 2.48 -7.55
C TRP A 111 -1.59 3.85 -7.03
N THR A 112 -0.92 4.33 -5.98
CA THR A 112 -1.20 5.63 -5.37
C THR A 112 -0.02 6.58 -5.58
N SER A 113 -0.28 7.87 -5.80
CA SER A 113 0.76 8.91 -5.81
C SER A 113 0.24 10.25 -5.28
N GLY A 114 1.14 11.23 -5.17
CA GLY A 114 0.77 12.62 -4.89
C GLY A 114 0.48 13.47 -6.13
N TYR A 115 0.69 12.96 -7.34
CA TYR A 115 0.59 13.76 -8.58
C TYR A 115 -0.82 13.73 -9.17
N ASP A 116 -1.43 14.91 -9.28
CA ASP A 116 -2.63 15.10 -10.10
C ASP A 116 -2.30 14.97 -11.60
N ILE A 117 -3.31 14.71 -12.44
CA ILE A 117 -3.19 14.68 -13.90
C ILE A 117 -2.73 16.03 -14.49
N LYS A 118 -2.96 17.13 -13.77
CA LYS A 118 -2.46 18.47 -14.13
C LYS A 118 -0.96 18.65 -13.84
N GLU A 119 -0.44 17.86 -12.91
CA GLU A 119 0.95 17.96 -12.46
C GLU A 119 1.87 16.93 -13.12
N ALA A 120 1.33 15.77 -13.48
CA ALA A 120 2.08 14.75 -14.19
C ALA A 120 1.16 13.81 -14.97
N VAL A 121 1.62 13.34 -16.13
CA VAL A 121 0.92 12.29 -16.88
C VAL A 121 1.33 10.92 -16.32
N PRO A 122 0.42 10.15 -15.71
CA PRO A 122 0.71 8.83 -15.16
C PRO A 122 0.70 7.75 -16.24
N PHE A 123 1.63 6.81 -16.15
CA PHE A 123 1.74 5.68 -17.08
C PHE A 123 2.47 4.50 -16.42
N VAL A 124 2.39 3.33 -17.05
CA VAL A 124 3.18 2.15 -16.69
C VAL A 124 4.08 1.80 -17.86
N GLU A 125 5.36 1.63 -17.60
CA GLU A 125 6.27 0.98 -18.55
C GLU A 125 6.34 -0.50 -18.24
N TRP A 126 6.03 -1.35 -19.21
CA TRP A 126 5.94 -2.79 -19.01
C TRP A 126 6.31 -3.60 -20.26
N GLY A 127 6.42 -4.92 -20.12
CA GLY A 127 6.76 -5.83 -21.21
C GLY A 127 7.40 -7.10 -20.68
N GLU A 128 7.68 -8.04 -21.57
CA GLU A 128 8.38 -9.28 -21.24
C GLU A 128 9.77 -9.01 -20.66
N LYS A 129 10.23 -9.86 -19.74
CA LYS A 129 11.55 -9.74 -19.14
C LYS A 129 12.64 -9.87 -20.20
N GLY A 130 13.37 -8.79 -20.47
CA GLY A 130 14.41 -8.74 -21.50
C GLY A 130 13.88 -8.42 -22.91
N GLY A 131 12.56 -8.31 -23.07
CA GLY A 131 11.92 -8.00 -24.33
C GLY A 131 11.66 -6.50 -24.55
N ARG A 132 10.86 -6.20 -25.58
CA ARG A 132 10.43 -4.84 -25.93
C ARG A 132 9.62 -4.23 -24.78
N ARG A 133 9.85 -2.93 -24.51
CA ARG A 133 9.10 -2.14 -23.53
C ARG A 133 7.95 -1.39 -24.20
N PHE A 134 6.81 -1.37 -23.52
CA PHE A 134 5.60 -0.65 -23.88
C PHE A 134 5.27 0.38 -22.81
N LEU A 135 4.61 1.46 -23.20
CA LEU A 135 4.04 2.44 -22.29
C LEU A 135 2.52 2.35 -22.37
N SER A 136 1.87 2.04 -21.26
CA SER A 136 0.40 2.09 -21.13
C SER A 136 0.01 3.33 -20.32
N PRO A 137 -0.96 4.14 -20.78
CA PRO A 137 -1.47 5.26 -19.99
C PRO A 137 -2.30 4.76 -18.80
N ALA A 138 -2.48 5.61 -17.80
CA ALA A 138 -3.34 5.32 -16.66
C ALA A 138 -4.49 6.33 -16.51
N GLY A 139 -5.68 5.81 -16.25
CA GLY A 139 -6.79 6.60 -15.72
C GLY A 139 -6.50 7.01 -14.28
N THR A 140 -6.97 8.17 -13.85
CA THR A 140 -6.73 8.68 -12.49
C THR A 140 -8.05 9.02 -11.81
N LEU A 141 -8.20 8.53 -10.58
CA LEU A 141 -9.34 8.80 -9.71
C LEU A 141 -8.86 9.33 -8.36
N THR A 142 -9.70 10.11 -7.73
CA THR A 142 -9.55 10.51 -6.33
C THR A 142 -10.94 10.77 -5.74
N PHE A 143 -11.01 11.05 -4.45
CA PHE A 143 -12.22 11.48 -3.78
C PHE A 143 -11.85 12.53 -2.73
N ASP A 144 -12.79 13.43 -2.45
CA ASP A 144 -12.60 14.51 -1.51
C ASP A 144 -13.29 14.22 -0.17
N ARG A 145 -13.13 15.15 0.77
CA ARG A 145 -13.74 15.03 2.11
C ARG A 145 -15.25 14.91 2.03
N ASN A 146 -15.88 15.66 1.13
CA ASN A 146 -17.33 15.76 1.01
C ASN A 146 -17.96 14.53 0.34
N SER A 147 -17.15 13.71 -0.33
CA SER A 147 -17.53 12.40 -0.86
C SER A 147 -17.82 11.39 0.25
N MET A 148 -17.36 11.63 1.49
CA MET A 148 -17.62 10.75 2.63
C MET A 148 -19.01 11.02 3.22
N CYS A 149 -19.75 9.94 3.53
CA CYS A 149 -21.12 10.03 4.01
C CYS A 149 -21.25 10.54 5.46
N GLY A 150 -20.23 10.40 6.30
CA GLY A 150 -20.32 10.80 7.70
C GLY A 150 -19.02 10.60 8.50
N ALA A 151 -19.08 10.91 9.79
CA ALA A 151 -17.97 10.74 10.71
C ALA A 151 -17.67 9.25 11.01
N PRO A 152 -16.39 8.86 11.22
CA PRO A 152 -15.22 9.73 11.26
C PRO A 152 -14.63 10.08 9.88
N ALA A 153 -15.07 9.42 8.81
CA ALA A 153 -14.50 9.56 7.46
C ALA A 153 -14.56 11.00 6.93
N ARG A 154 -15.68 11.70 7.14
CA ARG A 154 -15.89 13.09 6.71
C ARG A 154 -15.21 14.11 7.65
N THR A 155 -14.89 13.71 8.87
CA THR A 155 -14.45 14.62 9.94
C THR A 155 -13.01 14.33 10.41
N VAL A 156 -12.82 13.81 11.62
CA VAL A 156 -11.51 13.67 12.27
C VAL A 156 -10.61 12.62 11.61
N GLY A 157 -11.22 11.59 11.00
CA GLY A 157 -10.51 10.50 10.33
C GLY A 157 -10.20 10.79 8.86
N TRP A 158 -10.62 11.94 8.33
CA TRP A 158 -10.31 12.34 6.97
C TRP A 158 -8.81 12.53 6.77
N ARG A 159 -8.28 11.92 5.72
CA ARG A 159 -6.95 12.18 5.19
C ARG A 159 -7.02 12.09 3.67
N HIS A 160 -6.45 13.08 2.97
CA HIS A 160 -6.50 13.11 1.51
C HIS A 160 -5.84 11.84 0.93
N PRO A 161 -6.51 11.09 0.04
CA PRO A 161 -6.01 9.81 -0.47
C PRO A 161 -4.89 9.97 -1.52
N GLY A 162 -4.63 11.19 -1.98
CA GLY A 162 -3.78 11.44 -3.13
C GLY A 162 -4.53 11.16 -4.42
N TYR A 163 -3.84 10.54 -5.37
CA TYR A 163 -4.40 10.17 -6.66
C TYR A 163 -4.15 8.68 -6.89
N ILE A 164 -5.23 7.97 -7.21
CA ILE A 164 -5.20 6.54 -7.52
C ILE A 164 -5.19 6.40 -9.04
N HIS A 165 -4.16 5.76 -9.57
CA HIS A 165 -3.99 5.58 -11.00
C HIS A 165 -4.16 4.11 -11.36
N THR A 166 -4.85 3.81 -12.46
CA THR A 166 -5.03 2.46 -12.98
C THR A 166 -4.65 2.40 -14.44
N SER A 167 -3.67 1.55 -14.76
CA SER A 167 -3.24 1.23 -16.12
C SER A 167 -3.67 -0.18 -16.52
N TYR A 168 -3.93 -0.38 -17.81
CA TYR A 168 -4.34 -1.65 -18.39
C TYR A 168 -3.22 -2.22 -19.26
N LEU A 169 -2.77 -3.43 -18.92
CA LEU A 169 -1.72 -4.18 -19.61
C LEU A 169 -2.44 -5.28 -20.40
N LYS A 170 -2.57 -5.08 -21.70
CA LYS A 170 -3.41 -5.89 -22.60
C LYS A 170 -2.55 -6.82 -23.46
N ASP A 171 -3.21 -7.75 -24.14
CA ASP A 171 -2.57 -8.67 -25.10
C ASP A 171 -1.45 -9.51 -24.45
N LEU A 172 -1.68 -9.91 -23.20
CA LEU A 172 -0.78 -10.76 -22.45
C LEU A 172 -0.78 -12.18 -23.02
N TRP A 173 0.41 -12.70 -23.25
CA TRP A 173 0.62 -14.09 -23.62
C TRP A 173 0.46 -14.97 -22.38
N PRO A 174 -0.38 -16.03 -22.42
CA PRO A 174 -0.57 -16.93 -21.30
C PRO A 174 0.71 -17.72 -21.04
N ASP A 175 0.81 -18.28 -19.84
CA ASP A 175 1.96 -19.08 -19.41
C ASP A 175 2.09 -20.46 -20.11
N SER A 176 1.27 -20.77 -21.11
CA SER A 176 1.34 -22.05 -21.84
C SER A 176 1.87 -21.88 -23.25
N MET A 177 2.96 -22.60 -23.52
CA MET A 177 3.58 -22.74 -24.82
C MET A 177 2.86 -23.83 -25.65
N TYR A 178 2.15 -23.42 -26.69
CA TYR A 178 2.12 -24.18 -27.95
C TYR A 178 2.67 -23.40 -29.14
N VAL A 179 3.26 -22.22 -28.88
CA VAL A 179 3.88 -21.44 -29.94
C VAL A 179 5.22 -20.92 -29.46
N ILE A 180 6.24 -21.78 -29.56
CA ILE A 180 7.63 -21.33 -29.67
C ILE A 180 7.72 -20.58 -31.00
N PHE A 181 7.43 -19.28 -31.02
CA PHE A 181 8.09 -18.40 -31.97
C PHE A 181 9.38 -17.91 -31.30
N PHE A 182 10.43 -17.84 -32.11
CA PHE A 182 11.84 -17.60 -31.79
C PHE A 182 12.20 -16.37 -30.93
N SER A 183 11.24 -15.66 -30.31
CA SER A 183 11.47 -14.43 -29.56
C SER A 183 11.94 -14.63 -28.11
N CYS A 184 11.84 -15.83 -27.54
CA CYS A 184 12.24 -16.10 -26.15
C CYS A 184 13.70 -16.59 -25.99
N LEU A 185 14.44 -16.75 -27.10
CA LEU A 185 15.86 -17.12 -27.06
C LEU A 185 16.72 -15.85 -27.11
N ALA A 186 17.45 -15.59 -26.02
CA ALA A 186 18.52 -14.61 -26.03
C ALA A 186 19.57 -15.00 -27.12
N PRO A 187 20.08 -14.07 -27.95
CA PRO A 187 20.88 -14.43 -29.13
C PRO A 187 22.28 -15.02 -28.87
N SER A 188 22.72 -15.26 -27.64
CA SER A 188 24.17 -15.37 -27.38
C SER A 188 24.77 -16.74 -27.06
N GLU A 189 24.02 -17.83 -26.86
CA GLU A 189 24.68 -19.12 -26.60
C GLU A 189 23.94 -20.32 -27.22
N ILE A 190 24.31 -20.69 -28.45
CA ILE A 190 23.98 -21.99 -29.04
C ILE A 190 25.26 -22.81 -29.14
N ARG A 191 25.51 -23.66 -28.15
CA ARG A 191 26.37 -24.85 -28.27
C ARG A 191 25.49 -26.07 -28.00
N ILE A 192 25.20 -26.82 -29.06
CA ILE A 192 24.26 -27.95 -29.02
C ILE A 192 25.00 -29.19 -28.50
N HIS A 193 24.63 -29.67 -27.31
CA HIS A 193 24.97 -31.01 -26.82
C HIS A 193 23.72 -31.90 -26.78
N PRO A 194 23.72 -33.09 -27.40
CA PRO A 194 22.55 -33.96 -27.52
C PRO A 194 22.36 -34.81 -26.25
N GLY A 195 21.96 -34.19 -25.14
CA GLY A 195 21.72 -34.94 -23.89
C GLY A 195 20.93 -34.26 -22.77
N THR A 196 20.62 -32.96 -22.86
CA THR A 196 20.07 -32.17 -21.73
C THR A 196 18.85 -31.31 -22.14
N GLN A 197 17.99 -31.81 -23.01
CA GLN A 197 16.86 -31.05 -23.59
C GLN A 197 15.72 -30.68 -22.61
N ARG A 198 15.71 -31.16 -21.37
CA ARG A 198 14.57 -30.90 -20.45
C ARG A 198 14.71 -29.67 -19.55
N THR A 199 15.91 -29.14 -19.37
CA THR A 199 16.17 -28.12 -18.33
C THR A 199 16.25 -26.68 -18.82
N TRP A 200 16.13 -26.40 -20.13
CA TRP A 200 16.46 -25.07 -20.68
C TRP A 200 15.34 -24.34 -21.44
N LEU A 201 14.07 -24.77 -21.34
CA LEU A 201 12.95 -24.15 -22.08
C LEU A 201 11.85 -23.51 -21.22
N LEU A 202 11.98 -23.50 -19.90
CA LEU A 202 11.01 -22.87 -18.99
C LEU A 202 11.41 -21.44 -18.63
N GLN A 203 11.72 -20.61 -19.63
CA GLN A 203 11.73 -19.16 -19.39
C GLN A 203 10.28 -18.69 -19.36
N HIS A 204 9.65 -18.90 -18.20
CA HIS A 204 8.30 -18.47 -17.83
C HIS A 204 8.03 -17.06 -18.37
N CYS A 205 6.86 -16.85 -18.98
CA CYS A 205 6.40 -15.55 -19.53
C CYS A 205 6.20 -14.52 -18.40
N ARG A 206 7.29 -14.09 -17.78
CA ARG A 206 7.34 -13.07 -16.73
C ARG A 206 7.39 -11.71 -17.37
N TYR A 207 6.43 -10.88 -17.00
CA TYR A 207 6.39 -9.47 -17.34
C TYR A 207 7.07 -8.67 -16.25
N THR A 208 7.79 -7.64 -16.64
CA THR A 208 8.31 -6.63 -15.70
C THR A 208 7.63 -5.31 -15.95
N TYR A 209 7.34 -4.56 -14.89
CA TYR A 209 6.70 -3.26 -15.00
C TYR A 209 7.28 -2.27 -14.00
N ARG A 210 7.18 -0.98 -14.32
CA ARG A 210 7.49 0.12 -13.40
C ARG A 210 6.50 1.27 -13.62
N LEU A 211 6.16 1.93 -12.52
CA LEU A 211 5.22 3.05 -12.48
C LEU A 211 5.96 4.32 -12.85
N GLY A 212 5.36 5.14 -13.68
CA GLY A 212 5.95 6.37 -14.19
C GLY A 212 4.99 7.56 -14.09
N HIS A 213 5.55 8.71 -13.76
CA HIS A 213 4.89 10.01 -13.87
C HIS A 213 5.77 10.95 -14.68
N ARG A 214 5.25 11.45 -15.81
CA ARG A 214 5.95 12.43 -16.65
C ARG A 214 5.48 13.83 -16.29
N LEU A 215 6.39 14.64 -15.74
CA LEU A 215 6.16 16.04 -15.39
C LEU A 215 6.11 16.92 -16.65
N PRO A 216 5.53 18.15 -16.57
CA PRO A 216 5.45 19.09 -17.69
C PRO A 216 6.81 19.46 -18.29
N ASN A 217 7.87 19.46 -17.48
CA ASN A 217 9.24 19.71 -17.92
C ASN A 217 9.91 18.50 -18.60
N GLY A 218 9.18 17.40 -18.81
CA GLY A 218 9.68 16.17 -19.45
C GLY A 218 10.36 15.19 -18.50
N THR A 219 10.70 15.61 -17.27
CA THR A 219 11.30 14.73 -16.25
C THR A 219 10.34 13.60 -15.89
N ARG A 220 10.89 12.38 -15.73
CA ARG A 220 10.12 11.20 -15.36
C ARG A 220 10.48 10.78 -13.93
N VAL A 221 9.47 10.69 -13.08
CA VAL A 221 9.57 10.06 -11.76
C VAL A 221 9.21 8.60 -11.93
N TRP A 222 10.06 7.71 -11.42
CA TRP A 222 9.92 6.27 -11.56
C TRP A 222 9.82 5.57 -10.20
N SER A 223 9.03 4.50 -10.13
CA SER A 223 9.12 3.52 -9.05
C SER A 223 10.31 2.57 -9.25
N LYS A 224 10.53 1.69 -8.26
CA LYS A 224 11.28 0.44 -8.48
C LYS A 224 10.60 -0.42 -9.56
N SER A 225 11.34 -1.37 -10.10
CA SER A 225 10.79 -2.38 -11.02
C SER A 225 10.10 -3.49 -10.24
N TYR A 226 8.98 -3.96 -10.78
CA TYR A 226 8.18 -5.08 -10.29
C TYR A 226 8.05 -6.14 -11.39
N SER A 227 7.51 -7.30 -11.05
CA SER A 227 7.26 -8.36 -12.03
C SER A 227 6.07 -9.21 -11.67
N PHE A 228 5.37 -9.72 -12.67
CA PHE A 228 4.26 -10.64 -12.51
C PHE A 228 4.28 -11.71 -13.60
N LYS A 229 3.47 -12.74 -13.39
CA LYS A 229 3.22 -13.80 -14.35
C LYS A 229 1.83 -13.59 -14.95
N ALA A 230 1.70 -13.66 -16.27
CA ALA A 230 0.39 -13.57 -16.91
C ALA A 230 -0.50 -14.76 -16.48
N SER A 231 -1.80 -14.52 -16.41
CA SER A 231 -2.76 -15.56 -16.07
C SER A 231 -2.82 -16.64 -17.17
N PRO A 232 -3.17 -17.89 -16.83
CA PRO A 232 -3.42 -18.93 -17.81
C PRO A 232 -4.60 -18.54 -18.72
N TYR A 233 -4.65 -19.10 -19.92
CA TYR A 233 -5.85 -18.96 -20.75
C TYR A 233 -7.02 -19.78 -20.15
N PRO A 234 -8.28 -19.38 -20.38
CA PRO A 234 -9.43 -20.12 -19.86
C PRO A 234 -9.48 -21.55 -20.41
N GLY A 235 -9.49 -22.54 -19.52
CA GLY A 235 -9.45 -23.97 -19.89
C GLY A 235 -8.04 -24.55 -20.07
N GLN A 236 -6.99 -23.80 -19.72
CA GLN A 236 -5.62 -24.31 -19.71
C GLN A 236 -5.44 -25.44 -18.70
N ASP A 237 -4.92 -26.58 -19.17
CA ASP A 237 -4.53 -27.71 -18.32
C ASP A 237 -3.17 -27.45 -17.68
N SER A 238 -3.19 -26.84 -16.49
CA SER A 238 -2.01 -26.57 -15.67
C SER A 238 -2.43 -26.43 -14.21
N LEU A 239 -1.51 -26.71 -13.28
CA LEU A 239 -1.74 -26.46 -11.86
C LEU A 239 -1.98 -24.96 -11.61
N GLN A 240 -3.07 -24.62 -10.94
CA GLN A 240 -3.46 -23.25 -10.57
C GLN A 240 -3.75 -23.20 -9.07
N ARG A 241 -3.13 -22.27 -8.35
CA ARG A 241 -3.18 -22.18 -6.89
C ARG A 241 -3.73 -20.83 -6.46
N VAL A 242 -4.90 -20.86 -5.82
CA VAL A 242 -5.64 -19.67 -5.38
C VAL A 242 -5.75 -19.65 -3.87
N VAL A 243 -5.38 -18.53 -3.25
CA VAL A 243 -5.58 -18.28 -1.82
C VAL A 243 -6.83 -17.43 -1.62
N ILE A 244 -7.70 -17.83 -0.69
CA ILE A 244 -8.98 -17.15 -0.40
C ILE A 244 -9.09 -16.91 1.10
N PHE A 245 -9.40 -15.68 1.51
CA PHE A 245 -9.69 -15.32 2.92
C PHE A 245 -10.50 -14.03 3.02
N GLY A 246 -11.17 -13.82 4.15
CA GLY A 246 -11.81 -12.55 4.53
C GLY A 246 -11.11 -11.93 5.72
N ASP A 247 -11.52 -10.71 6.10
CA ASP A 247 -11.35 -10.20 7.46
C ASP A 247 -9.89 -10.04 7.93
N MET A 248 -8.94 -9.88 6.98
CA MET A 248 -7.51 -9.81 7.32
C MET A 248 -7.15 -8.55 8.10
N GLY A 249 -7.77 -7.40 7.79
CA GLY A 249 -7.43 -6.12 8.37
C GLY A 249 -5.98 -5.68 8.13
N LYS A 250 -5.45 -4.88 9.06
CA LYS A 250 -4.07 -4.42 9.08
C LYS A 250 -3.47 -4.47 10.49
N ALA A 251 -2.15 -4.38 10.60
CA ALA A 251 -1.49 -4.07 11.88
C ALA A 251 -0.08 -3.48 11.67
N GLU A 252 0.41 -2.75 12.67
CA GLU A 252 1.73 -2.11 12.63
C GLU A 252 2.86 -3.10 12.98
N ALA A 253 3.77 -3.34 12.03
CA ALA A 253 4.92 -4.24 12.23
C ALA A 253 5.90 -3.77 13.31
N ASP A 254 5.97 -2.45 13.59
CA ASP A 254 6.78 -1.89 14.67
C ASP A 254 6.12 -2.00 16.05
N GLY A 255 4.89 -2.54 16.11
CA GLY A 255 4.10 -2.73 17.32
C GLY A 255 3.40 -1.47 17.81
N SER A 256 3.35 -0.39 17.01
CA SER A 256 2.54 0.80 17.30
C SER A 256 1.06 0.45 17.46
N ASN A 257 0.35 1.28 18.20
CA ASN A 257 -1.09 1.25 18.27
C ASN A 257 -1.72 2.25 17.30
N GLU A 258 -3.01 2.10 17.03
CA GLU A 258 -3.75 2.90 16.07
C GLU A 258 -5.25 2.72 16.26
N TYR A 259 -6.07 3.46 15.51
CA TYR A 259 -7.52 3.23 15.52
C TYR A 259 -7.86 1.85 14.96
N ASN A 260 -8.95 1.24 15.42
CA ASN A 260 -9.43 -0.05 14.92
C ASN A 260 -8.36 -1.15 14.93
N ASN A 261 -7.46 -1.15 15.91
CA ASN A 261 -6.37 -2.12 16.03
C ASN A 261 -6.83 -3.42 16.72
N PHE A 262 -7.68 -4.19 16.04
CA PHE A 262 -8.27 -5.43 16.57
C PHE A 262 -8.06 -6.66 15.65
N GLN A 263 -7.08 -6.61 14.75
CA GLN A 263 -6.78 -7.71 13.80
C GLN A 263 -5.40 -8.35 14.07
N PRO A 264 -5.22 -9.04 15.22
CA PRO A 264 -3.91 -9.58 15.61
C PRO A 264 -3.36 -10.63 14.63
N GLY A 265 -4.23 -11.30 13.86
CA GLY A 265 -3.83 -12.27 12.83
C GLY A 265 -3.31 -11.64 11.53
N SER A 266 -3.50 -10.33 11.32
CA SER A 266 -3.27 -9.67 10.03
C SER A 266 -1.85 -9.86 9.48
N LEU A 267 -0.83 -9.59 10.31
CA LEU A 267 0.56 -9.74 9.93
C LEU A 267 0.96 -11.21 9.74
N ASN A 268 0.41 -12.13 10.54
CA ASN A 268 0.69 -13.56 10.38
C ASN A 268 0.17 -14.07 9.04
N THR A 269 -1.08 -13.77 8.69
CA THR A 269 -1.67 -14.13 7.39
C THR A 269 -0.87 -13.53 6.24
N THR A 270 -0.56 -12.23 6.31
CA THR A 270 0.26 -11.54 5.30
C THR A 270 1.61 -12.23 5.12
N ASN A 271 2.30 -12.54 6.22
CA ASN A 271 3.63 -13.16 6.19
C ASN A 271 3.60 -14.59 5.65
N GLN A 272 2.57 -15.38 5.95
CA GLN A 272 2.47 -16.75 5.40
C GLN A 272 2.23 -16.74 3.89
N ILE A 273 1.39 -15.83 3.41
CA ILE A 273 1.17 -15.67 1.96
C ILE A 273 2.47 -15.23 1.27
N ILE A 274 3.20 -14.28 1.85
CA ILE A 274 4.50 -13.83 1.31
C ILE A 274 5.50 -14.99 1.25
N ARG A 275 5.56 -15.82 2.29
CA ARG A 275 6.49 -16.98 2.35
C ARG A 275 6.20 -18.01 1.28
N ASP A 276 4.93 -18.22 0.95
CA ASP A 276 4.49 -19.21 -0.05
C ASP A 276 4.16 -18.57 -1.41
N LEU A 277 4.56 -17.31 -1.65
CA LEU A 277 4.12 -16.54 -2.81
C LEU A 277 4.54 -17.14 -4.15
N GLU A 278 5.68 -17.85 -4.21
CA GLU A 278 6.10 -18.58 -5.42
C GLU A 278 5.13 -19.72 -5.78
N ASN A 279 4.33 -20.16 -4.81
CA ASN A 279 3.30 -21.18 -4.97
C ASN A 279 1.88 -20.64 -5.07
N ILE A 280 1.70 -19.33 -5.22
CA ILE A 280 0.39 -18.70 -5.27
C ILE A 280 0.25 -17.96 -6.59
N ASP A 281 -0.80 -18.27 -7.35
CA ASP A 281 -1.05 -17.66 -8.65
C ASP A 281 -2.07 -16.50 -8.55
N MET A 282 -2.90 -16.50 -7.50
CA MET A 282 -3.90 -15.46 -7.23
C MET A 282 -4.31 -15.41 -5.75
N VAL A 283 -4.66 -14.23 -5.27
CA VAL A 283 -5.31 -14.01 -3.97
C VAL A 283 -6.71 -13.45 -4.16
N VAL A 284 -7.69 -13.95 -3.41
CA VAL A 284 -9.05 -13.43 -3.34
C VAL A 284 -9.38 -13.05 -1.89
N HIS A 285 -9.41 -11.75 -1.60
CA HIS A 285 -9.78 -11.21 -0.30
C HIS A 285 -11.28 -10.87 -0.28
N ILE A 286 -12.09 -11.74 0.30
CA ILE A 286 -13.57 -11.73 0.24
C ILE A 286 -14.24 -10.79 1.26
N GLY A 287 -13.78 -9.55 1.34
CA GLY A 287 -14.41 -8.52 2.19
C GLY A 287 -13.68 -8.26 3.50
N ASP A 288 -14.19 -7.26 4.23
CA ASP A 288 -13.61 -6.78 5.49
C ASP A 288 -12.10 -6.52 5.39
N ILE A 289 -11.78 -5.53 4.55
CA ILE A 289 -10.44 -5.35 3.99
C ILE A 289 -9.43 -4.89 5.03
N CYS A 290 -9.53 -3.63 5.48
CA CYS A 290 -8.54 -3.00 6.36
C CYS A 290 -9.12 -2.48 7.68
N TYR A 291 -10.45 -2.57 7.85
CA TYR A 291 -11.18 -2.00 9.00
C TYR A 291 -10.86 -0.52 9.29
N ALA A 292 -10.54 0.26 8.25
CA ALA A 292 -10.30 1.69 8.39
C ALA A 292 -11.47 2.40 9.08
N ASN A 293 -12.71 1.97 8.78
CA ASN A 293 -13.95 2.46 9.38
C ASN A 293 -14.02 3.99 9.51
N GLY A 294 -13.44 4.69 8.53
CA GLY A 294 -13.39 6.14 8.45
C GLY A 294 -12.10 6.82 8.94
N TYR A 295 -11.09 6.08 9.39
CA TYR A 295 -9.72 6.60 9.59
C TYR A 295 -8.89 6.32 8.33
N LEU A 296 -8.91 7.27 7.40
CA LEU A 296 -8.51 7.03 6.00
C LEU A 296 -7.02 6.74 5.80
N SER A 297 -6.14 7.14 6.72
CA SER A 297 -4.70 6.81 6.65
C SER A 297 -4.43 5.31 6.58
N GLN A 298 -5.35 4.50 7.11
CA GLN A 298 -5.19 3.05 7.19
C GLN A 298 -5.35 2.35 5.83
N TRP A 299 -5.93 3.03 4.83
CA TRP A 299 -5.97 2.51 3.46
C TRP A 299 -4.58 2.46 2.82
N ASP A 300 -3.77 3.52 2.97
CA ASP A 300 -2.38 3.51 2.50
C ASP A 300 -1.55 2.44 3.22
N GLN A 301 -1.73 2.35 4.54
CA GLN A 301 -1.12 1.30 5.38
C GLN A 301 -1.44 -0.11 4.88
N PHE A 302 -2.71 -0.39 4.59
CA PHE A 302 -3.12 -1.69 4.06
C PHE A 302 -2.50 -1.95 2.68
N THR A 303 -2.54 -0.98 1.75
CA THR A 303 -1.93 -1.17 0.43
C THR A 303 -0.41 -1.38 0.51
N ALA A 304 0.26 -0.76 1.48
CA ALA A 304 1.67 -1.00 1.76
C ALA A 304 1.91 -2.39 2.36
N GLN A 305 1.06 -2.83 3.30
CA GLN A 305 1.14 -4.15 3.92
C GLN A 305 1.02 -5.28 2.89
N ILE A 306 0.11 -5.15 1.91
CA ILE A 306 -0.07 -6.16 0.86
C ILE A 306 0.82 -5.96 -0.37
N GLU A 307 1.60 -4.87 -0.49
CA GLU A 307 2.46 -4.60 -1.66
C GLU A 307 3.30 -5.82 -2.07
N PRO A 308 3.99 -6.54 -1.15
CA PRO A 308 4.82 -7.69 -1.54
C PRO A 308 4.04 -8.79 -2.26
N ILE A 309 2.76 -8.94 -1.96
CA ILE A 309 1.85 -9.91 -2.58
C ILE A 309 1.24 -9.30 -3.85
N ALA A 310 0.51 -8.20 -3.68
CA ALA A 310 -0.35 -7.62 -4.71
C ALA A 310 0.43 -6.98 -5.85
N SER A 311 1.71 -6.64 -5.67
CA SER A 311 2.55 -6.17 -6.78
C SER A 311 3.09 -7.31 -7.66
N THR A 312 2.89 -8.57 -7.25
CA THR A 312 3.43 -9.76 -7.92
C THR A 312 2.34 -10.67 -8.49
N VAL A 313 1.25 -10.87 -7.74
CA VAL A 313 0.09 -11.69 -8.14
C VAL A 313 -1.19 -10.87 -8.08
N PRO A 314 -2.23 -11.22 -8.87
CA PRO A 314 -3.52 -10.55 -8.79
C PRO A 314 -4.14 -10.69 -7.40
N TYR A 315 -4.53 -9.55 -6.82
CA TYR A 315 -5.18 -9.45 -5.52
C TYR A 315 -6.62 -8.98 -5.73
N MET A 316 -7.52 -9.94 -5.87
CA MET A 316 -8.94 -9.70 -6.15
C MET A 316 -9.67 -9.42 -4.83
N VAL A 317 -10.54 -8.41 -4.81
CA VAL A 317 -11.28 -8.02 -3.61
C VAL A 317 -12.79 -8.20 -3.79
N GLY A 318 -13.42 -8.81 -2.79
CA GLY A 318 -14.87 -8.81 -2.61
C GLY A 318 -15.30 -7.68 -1.67
N ARG A 319 -16.55 -7.24 -1.79
CA ARG A 319 -17.17 -6.32 -0.82
C ARG A 319 -18.13 -7.08 0.08
N SER A 320 -17.96 -6.99 1.39
CA SER A 320 -18.97 -7.41 2.35
C SER A 320 -20.20 -6.51 2.22
N VAL A 321 -21.38 -7.12 2.02
CA VAL A 321 -22.67 -6.44 2.15
C VAL A 321 -23.26 -6.90 3.48
N GLN A 322 -23.25 -6.04 4.49
CA GLN A 322 -24.01 -6.28 5.70
C GLN A 322 -25.47 -5.97 5.38
N TYR A 323 -26.30 -7.00 5.32
CA TYR A 323 -27.75 -6.83 5.45
C TYR A 323 -28.01 -6.50 6.92
N GLU A 324 -28.60 -5.33 7.20
CA GLU A 324 -29.20 -5.10 8.51
C GLU A 324 -30.37 -6.09 8.62
N VAL A 325 -30.21 -7.13 9.46
CA VAL A 325 -31.26 -8.09 9.83
C VAL A 325 -31.93 -7.59 11.10
#